data_AF-A0A6L3T2V1-F1
#
_entry.id   AF-A0A6L3T2V1-F1
#
_cell.length_a   1.000
_cell.length_b   1.000
_cell.length_c   1.000
_cell.angle_alpha   90.00
_cell.angle_beta   90.00
_cell.angle_gamma   90.00
#
_symmetry.space_group_name_H-M   'P 1'
#
loop_
_entity.id
_entity.type
_entity.pdbx_description
1 polymer ?
#
loop_
_entity_poly.entity_id
_entity_poly.type
_entity_poly.pdbx_seq_one_letter_code
_entity_poly.pdbx_strand_id
1 'polypeptide(L)'
;MLHQDPRISSMFRRDCAAAAFAVLAVWLIYAFTFWSMWQTFEAAHLLVPMAILGAVVLFLNTASTVAMIRHYGEDKGAIYGTDIYYLDQIREVRQGRGAVR
;
A
#
# COMPACT_ATOMS: atom_id res chain seq x y z
N MET A 1 19.67 7.12 -20.85
CA MET A 1 18.26 7.28 -20.38
C MET A 1 17.66 5.89 -20.29
N LEU A 2 17.68 5.29 -19.10
CA LEU A 2 17.13 3.95 -18.87
C LEU A 2 15.64 3.96 -19.26
N HIS A 3 15.30 3.23 -20.31
CA HIS A 3 13.89 2.97 -20.65
C HIS A 3 13.26 2.30 -19.43
N GLN A 4 12.37 3.00 -18.73
CA GLN A 4 11.59 2.40 -17.64
C GLN A 4 10.71 1.33 -18.27
N ASP A 5 11.06 0.06 -18.02
CA ASP A 5 10.30 -1.09 -18.51
C ASP A 5 8.85 -0.96 -17.99
N PRO A 6 7.82 -0.90 -18.86
CA PRO A 6 6.42 -0.66 -18.47
C PRO A 6 5.87 -1.72 -17.49
N ARG A 7 6.56 -2.84 -17.34
CA ARG A 7 6.25 -3.88 -16.34
C ARG A 7 6.54 -3.41 -14.92
N ILE A 8 7.63 -2.66 -14.69
CA ILE A 8 8.01 -2.10 -13.37
C ILE A 8 6.92 -1.15 -12.86
N SER A 9 6.43 -0.27 -13.73
CA SER A 9 5.40 0.70 -13.35
C SER A 9 4.06 0.04 -13.03
N SER A 10 3.74 -1.09 -13.68
CA SER A 10 2.52 -1.86 -13.40
C SER A 10 2.53 -2.55 -12.04
N MET A 11 3.67 -3.12 -11.64
CA MET A 11 3.83 -3.81 -10.35
C MET A 11 3.80 -2.79 -9.21
N PHE A 12 4.55 -1.69 -9.34
CA PHE A 12 4.55 -0.57 -8.41
C PHE A 12 3.13 0.01 -8.21
N ARG A 13 2.36 0.19 -9.29
CA ARG A 13 1.00 0.73 -9.19
C ARG A 13 0.06 -0.21 -8.44
N ARG A 14 0.23 -1.53 -8.57
CA ARG A 14 -0.59 -2.51 -7.85
C ARG A 14 -0.30 -2.49 -6.36
N ASP A 15 0.96 -2.40 -5.97
CA ASP A 15 1.35 -2.37 -4.56
C ASP A 15 0.91 -1.07 -3.88
N CYS A 16 1.04 0.06 -4.58
CA CYS A 16 0.47 1.34 -4.15
C CYS A 16 -1.06 1.28 -4.02
N ALA A 17 -1.76 0.58 -4.93
CA ALA A 17 -3.21 0.39 -4.84
C ALA A 17 -3.60 -0.48 -3.65
N ALA A 18 -2.85 -1.55 -3.36
CA ALA A 18 -3.05 -2.38 -2.19
C ALA A 18 -2.83 -1.60 -0.88
N ALA A 19 -1.78 -0.78 -0.81
CA ALA A 19 -1.52 0.10 0.34
C ALA A 19 -2.65 1.14 0.53
N ALA A 20 -3.11 1.77 -0.56
CA ALA A 20 -4.24 2.69 -0.50
C ALA A 20 -5.54 1.99 -0.05
N PHE A 21 -5.80 0.78 -0.54
CA PHE A 21 -6.94 -0.03 -0.11
C PHE A 21 -6.88 -0.37 1.38
N ALA A 22 -5.69 -0.73 1.91
CA ALA A 22 -5.50 -1.00 3.33
C ALA A 22 -5.83 0.23 4.19
N VAL A 23 -5.36 1.43 3.80
CA VAL A 23 -5.71 2.67 4.51
C VAL A 23 -7.21 2.92 4.46
N LEU A 24 -7.86 2.77 3.30
CA LEU A 24 -9.31 2.91 3.18
C LEU A 24 -10.06 1.94 4.10
N ALA A 25 -9.61 0.68 4.21
CA ALA A 25 -10.21 -0.30 5.11
C ALA A 25 -10.12 0.15 6.58
N VAL A 26 -8.97 0.69 7.00
CA VAL A 26 -8.80 1.23 8.37
C VAL A 26 -9.74 2.40 8.62
N TRP A 27 -9.87 3.33 7.66
CA TRP A 27 -10.83 4.43 7.74
C TRP A 27 -12.27 3.94 7.93
N LEU A 28 -12.70 2.96 7.14
CA LEU A 28 -14.05 2.38 7.26
C LEU A 28 -14.26 1.69 8.61
N ILE A 29 -13.28 0.93 9.10
CA ILE A 29 -13.36 0.26 10.40
C ILE A 29 -13.48 1.28 11.54
N TYR A 30 -12.67 2.34 11.53
CA TYR A 30 -12.74 3.39 12.55
C TYR A 30 -14.07 4.15 12.48
N ALA A 31 -14.52 4.55 11.29
CA ALA A 31 -15.78 5.25 11.11
C ALA A 31 -16.97 4.39 11.59
N PHE A 32 -17.00 3.11 11.22
CA PHE A 32 -18.01 2.17 11.67
C PHE A 32 -17.99 1.98 13.19
N THR A 33 -16.79 1.79 13.78
CA THR A 33 -16.64 1.61 15.23
C THR A 33 -17.10 2.86 15.98
N PHE A 34 -16.70 4.05 15.53
CA PHE A 34 -17.09 5.32 16.14
C PHE A 34 -18.61 5.51 16.07
N TRP A 35 -19.23 5.23 14.92
CA TRP A 35 -20.68 5.25 14.75
C TRP A 35 -21.36 4.27 15.72
N SER A 36 -20.89 3.03 15.76
CA SER A 36 -21.46 1.99 16.64
C SER A 36 -21.36 2.35 18.12
N MET A 37 -20.36 3.12 18.52
CA MET A 37 -20.14 3.52 19.91
C MET A 37 -20.71 4.91 20.25
N TRP A 38 -21.36 5.59 19.29
CA TRP A 38 -21.81 6.99 19.45
C TRP A 38 -22.56 7.23 20.76
N GLN A 39 -23.62 6.47 21.01
CA GLN A 39 -24.46 6.60 22.21
C GLN A 39 -23.67 6.32 23.50
N THR A 40 -22.70 5.40 23.46
CA THR A 40 -21.84 5.08 24.60
C THR A 40 -20.88 6.22 24.92
N PHE A 41 -20.28 6.82 23.89
CA PHE A 41 -19.41 7.98 24.05
C PHE A 41 -20.18 9.21 24.48
N GLU A 42 -21.41 9.40 24.00
CA GLU A 42 -22.28 10.51 24.39
C GLU A 42 -22.65 10.42 25.87
N ALA A 43 -23.12 9.25 26.32
CA ALA A 43 -23.46 9.00 27.72
C ALA A 43 -22.27 9.18 28.69
N ALA A 44 -21.05 8.91 28.21
CA ALA A 44 -19.81 9.09 28.98
C ALA A 44 -19.17 10.48 28.82
N HIS A 45 -19.74 11.39 28.03
CA HIS A 45 -19.14 12.69 27.65
C HIS A 45 -17.75 12.57 26.98
N LEU A 46 -17.51 11.49 26.24
CA LEU A 46 -16.24 11.17 25.57
C LEU A 46 -16.27 11.37 24.03
N LEU A 47 -17.36 11.87 23.46
CA LEU A 47 -17.48 12.04 21.99
C LEU A 47 -16.32 12.83 21.38
N VAL A 48 -16.03 14.02 21.92
CA VAL A 48 -14.96 14.90 21.41
C VAL A 48 -13.57 14.28 21.56
N PRO A 49 -13.13 13.81 22.75
CA PRO A 49 -11.80 13.22 22.88
C PRO A 49 -11.63 11.96 22.03
N MET A 50 -12.66 11.10 21.91
CA MET A 50 -12.59 9.91 21.05
C MET A 50 -12.52 10.28 19.56
N ALA A 51 -13.24 11.33 19.14
CA ALA A 51 -13.17 11.83 17.76
C ALA A 51 -11.76 12.36 17.44
N ILE A 52 -11.16 13.12 18.35
CA ILE A 52 -9.79 13.65 18.17
C ILE A 52 -8.78 12.49 18.11
N LEU A 53 -8.85 11.54 19.05
CA LEU A 53 -7.94 10.38 19.05
C LEU A 53 -8.09 9.55 17.77
N GLY A 54 -9.31 9.27 17.35
CA GLY A 54 -9.57 8.57 16.09
C GLY A 54 -9.02 9.32 14.88
N ALA A 55 -9.23 10.64 14.81
CA ALA A 55 -8.70 11.48 13.73
C ALA A 55 -7.17 11.49 13.71
N VAL A 56 -6.51 11.57 14.86
CA VAL A 56 -5.04 11.53 14.95
C VAL A 56 -4.50 10.20 14.45
N VAL A 57 -5.10 9.07 14.85
CA VAL A 57 -4.68 7.74 14.38
C VAL A 57 -4.83 7.62 12.87
N LEU A 58 -5.99 8.00 12.33
CA LEU A 58 -6.25 7.95 10.89
C LEU A 58 -5.29 8.85 10.10
N PHE A 59 -5.05 10.07 10.61
CA PHE A 59 -4.12 11.01 9.99
C PHE A 59 -2.69 10.47 9.95
N LEU A 60 -2.16 10.02 11.09
CA LEU A 60 -0.79 9.51 11.18
C LEU A 60 -0.60 8.23 10.36
N ASN A 61 -1.59 7.33 10.37
CA ASN A 61 -1.54 6.11 9.57
C ASN A 61 -1.55 6.41 8.05
N THR A 62 -2.40 7.35 7.62
CA THR A 62 -2.45 7.79 6.23
C THR A 62 -1.14 8.47 5.83
N ALA A 63 -0.62 9.39 6.67
CA ALA A 63 0.63 10.10 6.42
C ALA A 63 1.84 9.16 6.33
N SER A 64 1.94 8.18 7.23
CA SER A 64 2.99 7.16 7.20
C SER A 64 2.94 6.33 5.91
N THR A 65 1.75 5.89 5.50
CA THR A 65 1.57 5.13 4.27
C THR A 65 1.92 5.96 3.03
N VAL A 66 1.50 7.23 2.99
CA VAL A 66 1.86 8.16 1.90
C VAL A 66 3.37 8.40 1.85
N ALA A 67 4.02 8.56 3.01
CA ALA A 67 5.47 8.71 3.09
C ALA A 67 6.20 7.45 2.58
N MET A 68 5.74 6.26 2.97
CA MET A 68 6.26 4.98 2.48
C MET A 68 6.13 4.86 0.96
N ILE A 69 4.95 5.19 0.39
CA ILE A 69 4.73 5.16 -1.07
C ILE A 69 5.62 6.17 -1.79
N ARG A 70 5.75 7.38 -1.25
CA ARG A 70 6.58 8.44 -1.84
C ARG A 70 8.05 8.04 -1.86
N HIS A 71 8.57 7.52 -0.75
CA HIS A 71 9.96 7.07 -0.66
C HIS A 71 10.22 5.84 -1.53
N TYR A 72 9.29 4.88 -1.59
CA TYR A 72 9.38 3.76 -2.54
C TYR A 72 9.39 4.22 -4.01
N GLY A 73 8.76 5.36 -4.31
CA GLY A 73 8.82 5.97 -5.64
C GLY A 73 10.22 6.45 -6.05
N GLU A 74 11.08 6.76 -5.08
CA GLU A 74 12.46 7.23 -5.28
C GLU A 74 13.42 6.05 -5.49
N ASP A 75 13.21 4.91 -4.81
CA ASP A 75 14.07 3.71 -4.89
C ASP A 75 13.59 2.61 -5.87
N LYS A 76 12.39 2.76 -6.48
CA LYS A 76 11.80 1.74 -7.37
C LYS A 76 12.70 1.31 -8.53
N GLY A 77 13.58 2.18 -9.01
CA GLY A 77 14.47 1.88 -10.14
C GLY A 77 15.51 0.82 -9.83
N ALA A 78 16.00 0.77 -8.58
CA ALA A 78 16.99 -0.20 -8.14
C ALA A 78 16.34 -1.55 -7.75
N ILE A 79 15.24 -1.51 -6.99
CA ILE A 79 14.59 -2.72 -6.46
C ILE A 79 13.94 -3.55 -7.58
N TYR A 80 13.12 -2.92 -8.43
CA TYR A 80 12.38 -3.65 -9.46
C TYR A 80 13.22 -4.01 -10.69
N GLY A 81 14.35 -3.33 -10.90
CA GLY A 81 15.30 -3.69 -11.96
C GLY A 81 15.89 -5.09 -11.73
N THR A 82 16.28 -5.38 -10.49
CA THR A 82 16.81 -6.69 -10.10
C THR A 82 15.74 -7.80 -10.18
N ASP A 83 14.51 -7.53 -9.74
CA ASP A 83 13.43 -8.52 -9.81
C ASP A 83 13.05 -8.87 -11.26
N ILE A 84 12.98 -7.90 -12.17
CA ILE A 84 12.73 -8.18 -13.59
C ILE A 84 13.88 -8.98 -14.20
N TYR A 85 15.13 -8.65 -13.88
CA TYR A 85 16.29 -9.40 -14.36
C TYR A 85 16.21 -10.89 -14.01
N TYR A 86 15.87 -11.22 -12.75
CA TYR A 86 15.71 -12.62 -12.32
C TYR A 86 14.46 -13.28 -12.94
N LEU A 87 13.35 -12.55 -13.09
CA LEU A 87 12.16 -13.07 -13.77
C LEU A 87 12.42 -13.40 -15.24
N ASP A 88 13.18 -12.56 -15.95
CA ASP A 88 13.57 -12.80 -17.33
C ASP A 88 14.54 -13.99 -17.41
N GLN A 89 15.53 -14.13 -16.50
CA GLN A 89 16.37 -15.34 -16.43
C GLN A 89 15.55 -16.63 -16.23
N ILE A 90 14.60 -16.64 -15.30
CA ILE A 90 13.74 -17.81 -15.05
C ILE A 90 12.91 -18.15 -16.29
N ARG A 91 12.44 -17.12 -17.02
CA ARG A 91 11.69 -17.30 -18.26
C ARG A 91 12.56 -17.88 -19.37
N GLU A 92 13.79 -17.40 -19.54
CA GLU A 92 14.76 -17.93 -20.50
C GLU A 92 15.10 -19.40 -20.22
N VAL A 93 15.37 -19.76 -18.97
CA VAL A 93 15.62 -21.16 -18.57
C VAL A 93 14.43 -22.05 -18.90
N ARG A 94 13.20 -21.54 -18.68
CA ARG A 94 11.97 -22.29 -18.97
C ARG A 94 11.75 -22.48 -20.47
N GLN A 95 12.07 -21.48 -21.30
CA GLN A 95 11.99 -21.59 -22.76
C GLN A 95 13.09 -22.49 -23.33
N GLY A 96 14.32 -22.40 -22.82
CA GLY A 96 15.42 -23.28 -23.20
C GLY A 96 15.14 -24.76 -22.89
N ARG A 97 14.51 -25.06 -21.74
CA ARG A 97 14.04 -26.42 -21.42
C ARG A 97 12.90 -26.92 -22.31
N GLY A 98 12.09 -26.02 -22.86
CA GLY A 98 11.02 -26.35 -23.81
C GLY A 98 11.53 -26.66 -25.21
N ALA A 99 12.66 -26.07 -25.62
CA ALA A 99 13.27 -26.29 -26.94
C ALA A 99 14.15 -27.55 -27.04
N VAL A 100 14.46 -28.19 -25.90
CA VAL A 100 15.26 -29.43 -25.81
C VAL A 100 14.37 -30.68 -25.74
N ARG A 101 13.04 -30.52 -25.76
CA ARG A 101 12.06 -31.61 -25.92
C ARG A 101 11.48 -31.59 -27.33
#